data_AF-A0A8J7NDC3-F1
#
_entry.id   AF-A0A8J7NDC3-F1
#
_cell.length_a   1.000
_cell.length_b   1.000
_cell.length_c   1.000
_cell.angle_alpha   90.00
_cell.angle_beta   90.00
_cell.angle_gamma   90.00
#
_symmetry.space_group_name_H-M   'P 1'
#
loop_
_entity.id
_entity.type
_entity.pdbx_description
1 polymer ?
#
loop_
_entity_poly.entity_id
_entity_poly.type
_entity_poly.pdbx_seq_one_letter_code
_entity_poly.pdbx_strand_id
1 'polypeptide(L)' 'MTPDEWQAHVTREAALEIGRWLEARGRLHAPIASLSLGELEAMASNAISRWIVLQSEKLQRAGWPPEDPIATFLLG' A
#
# COMPACT_ATOMS: atom_id res chain seq x y z
N MET A 1 -22.24 4.06 4.66
CA MET A 1 -20.93 4.40 4.10
C MET A 1 -20.86 3.82 2.70
N THR A 2 -20.63 4.63 1.68
CA THR A 2 -20.46 4.21 0.27
C THR A 2 -19.11 3.50 0.09
N PRO A 3 -18.88 2.79 -1.03
CA PRO A 3 -17.55 2.23 -1.33
C PRO A 3 -16.43 3.28 -1.28
N ASP A 4 -16.69 4.47 -1.82
CA ASP A 4 -15.71 5.57 -1.83
C ASP A 4 -15.44 6.09 -0.42
N GLU A 5 -16.48 6.26 0.40
CA GLU A 5 -16.33 6.67 1.80
C GLU A 5 -15.57 5.62 2.62
N TRP A 6 -15.85 4.33 2.37
CA TRP A 6 -15.12 3.24 3.02
C TRP A 6 -13.66 3.24 2.61
N GLN A 7 -13.38 3.42 1.31
CA GLN A 7 -12.01 3.45 0.79
C GLN A 7 -11.22 4.63 1.33
N ALA A 8 -11.83 5.82 1.42
CA ALA A 8 -11.22 6.98 2.05
C ALA A 8 -10.92 6.73 3.54
N HIS A 9 -11.87 6.12 4.26
CA HIS A 9 -11.69 5.77 5.67
C HIS A 9 -10.51 4.82 5.89
N VAL A 10 -10.43 3.70 5.15
CA VAL A 10 -9.33 2.72 5.33
C VAL A 10 -7.98 3.27 4.86
N THR A 11 -7.95 4.14 3.84
CA THR A 11 -6.71 4.80 3.40
C THR A 11 -6.18 5.73 4.49
N ARG A 12 -7.06 6.47 5.16
CA ARG A 12 -6.70 7.33 6.28
C ARG A 12 -6.16 6.54 7.47
N GLU A 13 -6.79 5.43 7.84
CA GLU A 13 -6.31 4.57 8.92
C GLU A 13 -4.91 4.00 8.60
N ALA A 14 -4.72 3.52 7.37
CA ALA A 14 -3.41 3.05 6.90
C ALA A 14 -2.36 4.17 6.95
N ALA A 15 -2.73 5.39 6.56
CA ALA A 15 -1.83 6.54 6.60
C ALA A 15 -1.35 6.88 8.01
N LEU A 16 -2.26 6.87 8.99
CA LEU A 16 -1.93 7.12 10.38
C LEU A 16 -0.97 6.08 10.94
N GLU A 17 -1.23 4.80 10.66
CA GLU A 17 -0.39 3.70 11.13
C GLU A 17 1.01 3.73 10.51
N ILE A 18 1.09 3.94 9.18
CA ILE A 18 2.36 4.08 8.46
C ILE A 18 3.15 5.29 8.97
N GLY A 19 2.47 6.43 9.16
CA GLY A 19 3.08 7.65 9.67
C GLY A 19 3.68 7.46 11.06
N ARG A 20 2.94 6.83 11.99
CA ARG A 20 3.43 6.53 13.35
C ARG A 20 4.64 5.60 13.32
N TRP A 21 4.60 4.58 12.46
CA TRP A 21 5.70 3.64 12.29
C TRP A 21 6.97 4.31 11.75
N LEU A 22 6.84 5.28 10.83
CA LEU A 22 7.95 6.06 10.27
C LEU A 22 8.50 7.08 11.27
N GLU A 23 7.62 7.79 11.97
CA GLU A 23 7.97 8.78 13.00
C GLU A 23 8.78 8.12 14.13
N ALA A 24 8.34 6.97 14.63
CA ALA A 24 9.05 6.19 15.65
C ALA A 24 10.46 5.75 15.22
N ARG A 25 10.77 5.78 13.91
CA ARG A 25 12.08 5.43 13.34
C ARG A 25 12.89 6.64 12.89
N GLY A 26 12.39 7.86 13.10
CA GLY A 26 13.02 9.08 12.60
C GLY A 26 13.07 9.15 11.07
N ARG A 27 12.15 8.46 10.39
CA ARG A 27 12.10 8.38 8.91
C ARG A 27 11.04 9.29 8.29
N LEU A 28 10.30 10.02 9.11
CA LEU A 28 9.34 11.01 8.67
C LEU A 28 10.01 12.39 8.67
N HIS A 29 9.81 13.16 7.59
CA HIS A 29 10.48 14.46 7.41
C HIS A 29 9.92 15.56 8.33
N ALA A 30 8.72 15.35 8.88
CA ALA A 30 8.04 16.21 9.83
C ALA A 30 7.22 15.33 10.80
N PRO A 31 6.82 15.81 11.98
CA PRO A 31 5.91 15.07 12.86
C PRO A 31 4.62 14.68 12.14
N ILE A 32 4.06 13.50 12.45
CA ILE A 32 2.82 13.04 11.80
C ILE A 32 1.66 14.02 12.06
N ALA A 33 1.65 14.62 13.25
CA ALA A 33 0.63 15.59 13.67
C ALA A 33 0.68 16.91 12.87
N SER A 34 1.79 17.20 12.18
CA SER A 34 1.89 18.40 11.31
C SER A 34 1.54 18.14 9.85
N LEU A 35 1.33 16.88 9.46
CA LEU A 35 0.95 16.53 8.09
C LEU A 35 -0.54 16.75 7.85
N SER A 36 -0.87 17.28 6.68
CA SER A 36 -2.23 17.37 6.19
C SER A 36 -2.80 15.99 5.86
N LEU A 37 -4.14 15.90 5.81
CA LEU A 37 -4.81 14.65 5.41
C LEU A 37 -4.36 14.19 4.01
N GLY A 38 -4.20 15.11 3.05
CA GLY A 38 -3.73 14.76 1.70
C GLY A 38 -2.31 14.21 1.67
N GLU A 39 -1.40 14.74 2.51
CA GLU A 39 -0.03 14.21 2.63
C GLU A 39 -0.02 12.79 3.23
N LEU A 40 -0.86 12.57 4.23
CA LEU A 40 -1.06 11.26 4.85
C LEU A 40 -1.59 10.24 3.83
N GLU A 41 -2.65 10.59 3.10
CA GLU A 41 -3.25 9.73 2.07
C GLU A 41 -2.29 9.43 0.92
N ALA A 42 -1.52 10.43 0.46
CA ALA A 42 -0.51 10.25 -0.57
C ALA A 42 0.61 9.30 -0.12
N MET A 43 1.07 9.46 1.13
CA MET A 43 2.06 8.56 1.74
C MET A 43 1.54 7.12 1.81
N ALA A 44 0.31 6.91 2.29
CA ALA A 44 -0.30 5.57 2.36
C ALA A 44 -0.43 4.95 0.98
N SER A 45 -0.96 5.69 0.01
CA SER A 45 -1.15 5.21 -1.35
C SER A 45 0.17 4.79 -1.99
N ASN A 46 1.23 5.59 -1.83
CA ASN A 46 2.56 5.27 -2.35
C ASN A 46 3.18 4.04 -1.65
N ALA A 47 3.07 3.96 -0.32
CA ALA A 47 3.61 2.85 0.46
C ALA A 47 2.91 1.52 0.12
N ILE A 48 1.58 1.52 0.03
CA ILE A 48 0.78 0.34 -0.33
C ILE A 48 1.10 -0.10 -1.77
N SER A 49 1.09 0.84 -2.72
CA SER A 49 1.37 0.54 -4.12
C SER A 49 2.75 -0.07 -4.30
N ARG A 50 3.77 0.52 -3.65
CA ARG A 50 5.14 0.00 -3.69
C ARG A 50 5.26 -1.36 -3.03
N TRP A 51 4.58 -1.59 -1.90
CA TRP A 51 4.57 -2.88 -1.22
C TRP A 51 3.97 -3.97 -2.11
N ILE A 52 2.81 -3.70 -2.75
CA ILE A 52 2.17 -4.62 -3.68
C ILE A 52 3.13 -5.01 -4.79
N VAL A 53 3.77 -4.04 -5.46
CA VAL A 53 4.74 -4.31 -6.53
C VAL A 53 5.88 -5.20 -6.03
N LEU A 54 6.49 -4.86 -4.89
CA LEU A 54 7.61 -5.64 -4.35
C LEU A 54 7.21 -7.06 -3.92
N GLN A 55 6.02 -7.24 -3.35
CA GLN A 55 5.54 -8.58 -2.99
C GLN A 55 5.19 -9.38 -4.25
N SER A 56 4.56 -8.77 -5.26
CA SER A 56 4.28 -9.42 -6.54
C SER A 56 5.56 -9.88 -7.23
N GLU A 57 6.59 -9.04 -7.27
CA GLU A 57 7.91 -9.42 -7.80
C GLU A 57 8.57 -10.55 -6.99
N LYS A 58 8.45 -10.49 -5.66
CA LYS A 58 8.98 -11.54 -4.78
C LYS A 58 8.28 -12.87 -5.03
N LEU A 59 6.96 -12.86 -5.19
CA LEU A 59 6.17 -14.03 -5.53
C LEU A 59 6.54 -14.58 -6.91
N GLN A 60 6.68 -13.72 -7.91
CA GLN A 60 7.13 -14.10 -9.24
C GLN A 60 8.51 -14.78 -9.20
N ARG A 61 9.48 -14.21 -8.47
CA ARG A 61 10.81 -14.81 -8.28
C ARG A 61 10.77 -16.15 -7.53
N ALA A 62 9.75 -16.35 -6.69
CA ALA A 62 9.50 -17.61 -5.99
C ALA A 62 8.73 -18.63 -6.84
N GLY A 63 8.44 -18.34 -8.12
CA GLY A 63 7.66 -19.21 -9.00
C GLY A 63 6.18 -19.24 -8.65
N TRP A 64 5.64 -18.17 -8.05
CA TRP A 64 4.22 -18.03 -7.77
C TRP A 64 3.55 -17.04 -8.73
N PRO A 65 2.32 -17.33 -9.20
CA PRO A 65 1.64 -18.62 -9.04
C PRO A 65 2.33 -19.72 -9.87
N PRO A 66 2.27 -21.00 -9.44
CA PRO A 66 2.89 -22.11 -10.18
C PRO A 66 2.34 -22.25 -11.60
N GLU A 67 1.06 -21.95 -11.76
CA GLU A 67 0.33 -21.81 -13.01
C GLU A 67 0.14 -20.31 -13.27
N ASP A 68 0.55 -19.79 -14.44
CA ASP A 68 0.15 -18.45 -14.84
C ASP A 68 -1.34 -18.47 -15.19
N PRO A 69 -2.25 -17.93 -14.37
CA PRO A 69 -3.69 -18.08 -14.58
C PRO A 69 -4.15 -17.34 -15.83
N ILE A 70 -3.42 -16.31 -16.25
CA ILE A 70 -3.69 -15.57 -17.47
C ILE A 70 -3.23 -16.41 -18.67
N ALA A 71 -2.05 -17.01 -18.60
CA ALA A 71 -1.58 -17.93 -19.63
C ALA A 71 -2.49 -19.17 -19.74
N THR A 72 -2.88 -19.80 -18.64
CA THR A 72 -3.82 -20.94 -18.62
C THR A 72 -5.18 -20.54 -19.21
N PHE A 73 -5.69 -19.36 -18.87
CA PHE A 73 -6.94 -18.86 -19.44
C PHE A 73 -6.85 -18.58 -20.95
N LEU A 74 -5.69 -18.11 -21.44
CA LEU A 74 -5.50 -17.72 -22.83
C LEU A 74 -4.97 -18.85 -23.74
N LEU A 75 -4.26 -19.84 -23.20
CA LEU A 75 -3.49 -20.83 -23.96
C LEU A 75 -3.92 -22.29 -23.70
N GLY A 76 -4.71 -22.57 -22.66
CA GLY A 76 -5.19 -23.92 -22.31
C GLY A 76 -4.28 -24.65 -21.35
#